data_AF-A0A834TAW5-F1
#
_entry.id   AF-A0A834TAW5-F1
#
_cell.length_a   1.000
_cell.length_b   1.000
_cell.length_c   1.000
_cell.angle_alpha   90.00
_cell.angle_beta   90.00
_cell.angle_gamma   90.00
#
_symmetry.space_group_name_H-M   'P 1'
#
loop_
_entity.id
_entity.type
_entity.pdbx_description
1 polymer ?
#
loop_
_entity_poly.entity_id
_entity_poly.type
_entity_poly.pdbx_seq_one_letter_code
_entity_poly.pdbx_strand_id
1 'polypeptide(L)'
;MAKGTEEEGEFVVTKYNPHFDELLETHNTLLEDSREVLEKYEELKVSHSKLLKAFNSMKLEKEALEDKIKSMSALIVENRKLKDTIDKLNHDLVQFVKREENLSLILGSQRNPNDKSGLGFEAESSRTKKNKEVIVGVNDDIPEGIIIQTSPQTE
;
A
#
# COMPACT_ATOMS: atom_id res chain seq x y z
N MET A 1 -83.54 -32.87 -95.11
CA MET A 1 -82.91 -31.53 -95.01
C MET A 1 -83.48 -30.87 -93.77
N ALA A 2 -82.78 -30.34 -92.78
CA ALA A 2 -81.35 -30.23 -92.44
C ALA A 2 -81.32 -30.11 -90.90
N LYS A 3 -80.60 -31.03 -90.23
CA LYS A 3 -79.36 -30.78 -89.48
C LYS A 3 -79.54 -29.93 -88.22
N GLY A 4 -79.63 -30.64 -87.10
CA GLY A 4 -79.34 -30.08 -85.78
C GLY A 4 -77.87 -29.66 -85.71
N THR A 5 -77.65 -28.55 -85.03
CA THR A 5 -76.33 -28.04 -84.66
C THR A 5 -76.20 -28.24 -83.16
N GLU A 6 -75.52 -29.33 -82.81
CA GLU A 6 -74.84 -29.49 -81.52
C GLU A 6 -73.68 -28.49 -81.55
N GLU A 7 -73.85 -27.34 -80.89
CA GLU A 7 -72.71 -26.49 -80.59
C GLU A 7 -72.00 -27.09 -79.39
N GLU A 8 -70.85 -27.66 -79.72
CA GLU A 8 -69.84 -28.25 -78.86
C GLU A 8 -69.56 -27.33 -77.66
N GLY A 9 -69.70 -27.89 -76.46
CA GLY A 9 -69.19 -27.24 -75.26
C GLY A 9 -67.69 -27.02 -75.41
N GLU A 10 -67.31 -25.77 -75.66
CA GLU A 10 -65.93 -25.32 -75.70
C GLU A 10 -65.33 -25.54 -74.30
N PHE A 11 -64.71 -26.70 -74.12
CA PHE A 11 -63.93 -27.02 -72.93
C PHE A 11 -62.72 -26.09 -72.95
N VAL A 12 -62.82 -24.95 -72.25
CA VAL A 12 -61.69 -24.07 -71.99
C VAL A 12 -60.71 -24.86 -71.12
N VAL A 13 -59.80 -25.59 -71.77
CA VAL A 13 -58.56 -26.03 -71.14
C VAL A 13 -57.80 -24.75 -70.84
N THR A 14 -57.95 -24.25 -69.62
CA THR A 14 -57.04 -23.24 -69.09
C THR A 14 -55.64 -23.86 -69.17
N LYS A 15 -54.82 -23.38 -70.11
CA LYS A 15 -53.41 -23.80 -70.19
C LYS A 15 -52.78 -23.50 -68.83
N TYR A 16 -52.52 -24.55 -68.06
CA TYR A 16 -51.69 -24.48 -66.87
C TYR A 16 -50.39 -23.75 -67.24
N ASN A 17 -50.13 -22.61 -66.58
CA ASN A 17 -48.95 -21.80 -66.83
C ASN A 17 -47.94 -22.06 -65.70
N PRO A 18 -46.95 -22.95 -65.90
CA PRO A 18 -46.01 -23.35 -64.85
C PRO A 18 -45.16 -22.19 -64.30
N HIS A 19 -45.02 -21.09 -65.05
CA HIS A 19 -44.34 -19.89 -64.57
C HIS A 19 -45.09 -19.16 -63.46
N PHE A 20 -46.41 -19.35 -63.34
CA PHE A 20 -47.19 -18.76 -62.26
C PHE A 20 -46.89 -19.45 -60.91
N ASP A 21 -46.74 -20.77 -60.93
CA ASP A 21 -46.44 -21.54 -59.72
C ASP A 21 -45.00 -21.26 -59.23
N GLU A 22 -44.04 -21.15 -60.14
CA GLU A 22 -42.67 -20.74 -59.83
C GLU A 22 -42.61 -19.32 -59.24
N LEU A 23 -43.40 -18.38 -59.80
CA LEU A 23 -43.51 -17.03 -59.25
C LEU A 23 -44.17 -17.01 -57.86
N LEU A 24 -45.17 -17.86 -57.64
CA LEU A 24 -45.82 -17.98 -56.34
C LEU A 24 -44.89 -18.57 -55.28
N GLU A 25 -44.10 -19.59 -55.64
CA GLU A 25 -43.10 -20.21 -54.77
C GLU A 25 -41.99 -19.22 -54.38
N THR A 26 -41.45 -18.48 -55.35
CA THR A 26 -40.43 -17.45 -55.11
C THR A 26 -40.98 -16.30 -54.27
N HIS A 27 -42.22 -15.86 -54.51
CA HIS A 27 -42.88 -14.85 -53.68
C HIS A 27 -43.05 -15.33 -52.23
N ASN A 28 -43.49 -16.57 -52.02
CA ASN A 28 -43.66 -17.12 -50.68
C ASN A 28 -42.33 -17.28 -49.95
N THR A 29 -41.28 -17.70 -50.66
CA THR A 29 -39.91 -17.78 -50.12
C THR A 29 -39.43 -16.39 -49.68
N LEU A 30 -39.58 -15.38 -50.54
CA LEU A 30 -39.21 -14.00 -50.22
C LEU A 30 -39.99 -13.45 -49.01
N LEU A 31 -41.27 -13.81 -48.88
CA LEU A 31 -42.10 -13.39 -47.76
C LEU A 31 -41.63 -14.01 -46.43
N GLU A 32 -41.21 -15.28 -46.45
CA GLU A 32 -40.64 -15.93 -45.27
C GLU A 32 -39.26 -15.36 -44.91
N ASP A 33 -38.38 -15.15 -45.91
CA ASP A 33 -37.08 -14.51 -45.71
C ASP A 33 -37.23 -13.11 -45.11
N SER A 34 -38.19 -12.32 -45.63
CA SER A 34 -38.50 -10.98 -45.12
C SER A 34 -38.93 -11.01 -43.65
N ARG A 35 -39.75 -12.01 -43.28
CA ARG A 35 -40.18 -12.23 -41.89
C ARG A 35 -39.01 -12.62 -41.00
N GLU A 36 -38.14 -13.53 -41.44
CA GLU A 36 -36.95 -13.94 -40.67
C GLU A 36 -35.99 -12.77 -40.43
N VAL A 37 -35.76 -11.94 -41.46
CA VAL A 37 -34.93 -10.74 -41.33
C VAL A 37 -35.52 -9.75 -40.32
N LEU A 38 -36.84 -9.56 -40.32
CA LEU A 38 -37.52 -8.68 -39.38
C LEU A 38 -37.36 -9.17 -37.92
N GLU A 39 -37.49 -10.48 -37.69
CA GLU A 39 -37.29 -11.08 -36.37
C GLU A 39 -35.86 -10.87 -35.87
N LYS A 40 -34.85 -11.19 -36.71
CA LYS A 40 -33.43 -10.94 -36.39
C LYS A 40 -33.13 -9.47 -36.11
N TYR A 41 -33.77 -8.55 -36.84
CA TYR A 41 -33.59 -7.12 -36.62
C TYR A 41 -34.12 -6.69 -35.24
N GLU A 42 -35.29 -7.16 -34.83
CA GLU A 42 -35.82 -6.84 -33.50
C GLU A 42 -34.97 -7.45 -32.37
N GLU A 43 -34.47 -8.67 -32.55
CA GLU A 43 -33.50 -9.26 -31.60
C GLU A 43 -32.22 -8.43 -31.50
N LEU A 44 -31.66 -8.02 -32.64
CA LEU A 44 -30.47 -7.19 -32.69
C LEU A 44 -30.70 -5.85 -31.99
N LYS A 45 -31.84 -5.21 -32.21
CA LYS A 45 -32.22 -3.95 -31.57
C LYS A 45 -32.34 -4.09 -30.05
N VAL A 46 -32.90 -5.20 -29.55
CA VAL A 46 -32.94 -5.50 -28.11
C VAL A 46 -31.53 -5.71 -27.56
N SER A 47 -30.69 -6.47 -28.26
CA SER A 47 -29.30 -6.71 -27.84
C SER A 47 -28.48 -5.42 -27.79
N HIS A 48 -28.66 -4.53 -28.76
CA HIS A 48 -28.01 -3.22 -28.82
C HIS A 48 -28.42 -2.34 -27.65
N SER A 49 -29.72 -2.30 -27.31
CA SER A 49 -30.22 -1.57 -26.14
C SER A 49 -29.60 -2.07 -24.83
N LYS A 50 -29.47 -3.40 -24.66
CA LYS A 50 -28.80 -3.99 -23.49
C LYS A 50 -27.32 -3.60 -23.43
N LEU A 51 -26.62 -3.68 -24.56
CA LEU A 51 -25.21 -3.31 -24.65
C LEU A 51 -24.99 -1.83 -24.32
N LEU A 52 -25.86 -0.94 -24.81
CA LEU A 52 -25.78 0.49 -24.52
C LEU A 52 -25.96 0.79 -23.03
N LYS A 53 -26.88 0.09 -22.35
CA LYS A 53 -27.05 0.22 -20.90
C LYS A 53 -25.80 -0.24 -20.15
N ALA A 54 -25.25 -1.40 -20.51
CA ALA A 54 -24.02 -1.93 -19.90
C ALA A 54 -22.83 -0.98 -20.11
N PHE A 55 -22.68 -0.41 -21.30
CA PHE A 55 -21.64 0.57 -21.60
C PHE A 55 -21.76 1.82 -20.72
N ASN A 56 -22.96 2.37 -20.56
CA ASN A 56 -23.19 3.53 -19.71
C ASN A 56 -22.90 3.23 -18.23
N SER A 57 -23.27 2.05 -17.74
CA SER A 57 -22.92 1.61 -16.39
C SER A 57 -21.41 1.52 -16.18
N MET A 58 -20.68 0.89 -17.11
CA MET A 58 -19.21 0.81 -17.05
C MET A 58 -18.56 2.19 -17.11
N LYS A 59 -19.11 3.13 -17.88
CA LYS A 59 -18.61 4.50 -17.95
C LYS A 59 -18.72 5.20 -16.58
N LEU A 60 -19.86 5.08 -15.91
CA LEU A 60 -20.05 5.64 -14.56
C LEU A 60 -19.14 4.99 -13.51
N GLU A 61 -18.95 3.67 -13.58
CA GLU A 61 -18.04 2.96 -12.68
C GLU A 61 -16.58 3.42 -12.88
N LYS A 62 -16.16 3.60 -14.14
CA LYS A 62 -14.84 4.14 -14.45
C LYS A 62 -14.64 5.53 -13.85
N GLU A 63 -15.59 6.43 -14.01
CA GLU A 63 -15.53 7.79 -13.44
C GLU A 63 -15.41 7.74 -11.90
N ALA A 64 -16.20 6.89 -11.25
CA ALA A 64 -16.13 6.69 -9.79
C ALA A 64 -14.78 6.11 -9.34
N LEU A 65 -14.17 5.21 -10.11
CA LEU A 65 -12.84 4.66 -9.83
C LEU A 65 -11.75 5.72 -10.01
N GLU A 66 -11.83 6.56 -11.04
CA GLU A 66 -10.89 7.68 -11.23
C GLU A 66 -10.91 8.64 -10.04
N ASP A 67 -12.07 8.96 -9.50
CA ASP A 67 -12.18 9.82 -8.31
C ASP A 67 -11.64 9.15 -7.04
N LYS A 68 -11.85 7.85 -6.87
CA LYS A 68 -11.20 7.07 -5.79
C LYS A 68 -9.68 7.09 -5.91
N ILE A 69 -9.14 6.95 -7.12
CA ILE A 69 -7.69 7.00 -7.38
C ILE A 69 -7.14 8.39 -7.04
N LYS A 70 -7.83 9.48 -7.39
CA LYS A 70 -7.45 10.84 -7.01
C LYS A 70 -7.43 11.03 -5.49
N SER A 71 -8.45 10.52 -4.79
CA SER A 71 -8.48 10.56 -3.32
C SER A 71 -7.33 9.77 -2.71
N MET A 72 -7.07 8.56 -3.22
CA MET A 72 -5.98 7.71 -2.75
C MET A 72 -4.61 8.33 -2.99
N SER A 73 -4.39 8.98 -4.15
CA SER A 73 -3.13 9.65 -4.43
C SER A 73 -2.89 10.85 -3.50
N ALA A 74 -3.93 11.60 -3.15
CA ALA A 74 -3.83 12.66 -2.13
C ALA A 74 -3.41 12.10 -0.76
N LEU A 75 -4.01 10.98 -0.33
CA LEU A 75 -3.64 10.30 0.93
C LEU A 75 -2.20 9.77 0.92
N ILE A 76 -1.71 9.30 -0.23
CA ILE A 76 -0.30 8.87 -0.37
C ILE A 76 0.64 10.07 -0.17
N VAL A 77 0.31 11.23 -0.75
CA VAL A 77 1.11 12.46 -0.57
C VAL A 77 1.11 12.90 0.89
N GLU A 78 -0.04 12.86 1.57
CA GLU A 78 -0.14 13.20 2.98
C GLU A 78 0.66 12.25 3.88
N ASN A 79 0.56 10.93 3.64
CA ASN A 79 1.36 9.95 4.37
C ASN A 79 2.87 10.16 4.21
N ARG A 80 3.33 10.58 3.01
CA ARG A 80 4.74 10.94 2.82
C ARG A 80 5.15 12.13 3.68
N LYS A 81 4.34 13.19 3.72
CA LYS A 81 4.60 14.37 4.59
C LYS A 81 4.63 14.00 6.07
N LEU A 82 3.72 13.14 6.51
CA LEU A 82 3.69 12.65 7.89
C LEU A 82 4.95 11.85 8.21
N LYS A 83 5.40 10.99 7.28
CA LYS A 83 6.65 10.26 7.42
C LYS A 83 7.86 11.18 7.56
N ASP A 84 7.98 12.20 6.69
CA ASP A 84 9.06 13.19 6.77
C ASP A 84 9.05 13.93 8.12
N THR A 85 7.86 14.22 8.64
CA THR A 85 7.68 14.86 9.95
C THR A 85 8.13 13.94 11.09
N ILE A 86 7.78 12.66 11.03
CA ILE A 86 8.21 11.65 12.01
C ILE A 86 9.73 11.51 11.99
N ASP A 87 10.34 11.43 10.81
CA ASP A 87 11.78 11.28 10.67
C ASP A 87 12.52 12.50 11.25
N LYS A 88 11.99 13.71 11.05
CA LYS A 88 12.51 14.93 11.66
C LYS A 88 12.39 14.91 13.19
N LEU A 89 11.22 14.54 13.73
CA LEU A 89 11.01 14.45 15.17
C LEU A 89 11.93 13.42 15.82
N ASN A 90 12.11 12.27 15.18
CA ASN A 90 13.04 11.24 15.63
C ASN A 90 14.49 11.76 15.64
N HIS A 91 14.88 12.50 14.61
CA HIS A 91 16.20 13.14 14.56
C HIS A 91 16.40 14.14 15.71
N ASP A 92 15.41 15.01 15.95
CA ASP A 92 15.44 16.01 17.01
C ASP A 92 15.49 15.35 18.40
N LEU A 93 14.75 14.26 18.60
CA LEU A 93 14.77 13.48 19.84
C LEU A 93 16.15 12.87 20.10
N VAL A 94 16.77 12.26 19.08
CA VAL A 94 18.13 11.71 19.21
C VAL A 94 19.14 12.81 19.55
N GLN A 95 19.02 14.00 18.95
CA GLN A 95 19.88 15.12 19.33
C GLN A 95 19.66 15.57 20.77
N PHE A 96 18.41 15.63 21.22
CA PHE A 96 18.06 16.02 22.59
C PHE A 96 18.68 15.06 23.61
N VAL A 97 18.46 13.75 23.44
CA VAL A 97 19.00 12.71 24.33
C VAL A 97 20.53 12.79 24.40
N LYS A 98 21.22 12.91 23.26
CA LYS A 98 22.68 13.08 23.24
C LYS A 98 23.15 14.34 23.97
N ARG A 99 22.40 15.44 23.90
CA ARG A 99 22.74 16.68 24.62
C ARG A 99 22.56 16.52 26.13
N GLU A 100 21.52 15.81 26.55
CA GLU A 100 21.28 15.49 27.97
C GLU A 100 22.39 14.59 28.53
N GLU A 101 22.75 13.53 27.81
CA GLU A 101 23.88 12.65 28.16
C GLU A 101 25.18 13.45 28.29
N ASN A 102 25.47 14.30 27.30
CA ASN A 102 26.65 15.17 27.33
C ASN A 102 26.63 16.15 28.51
N LEU A 103 25.47 16.72 28.83
CA LEU A 103 25.33 17.62 29.98
C LEU A 103 25.56 16.88 31.30
N SER A 104 25.00 15.68 31.44
CA SER A 104 25.20 14.82 32.60
C SER A 104 26.68 14.47 32.77
N LEU A 105 27.38 14.16 31.68
CA LEU A 105 28.80 13.87 31.68
C LEU A 105 29.63 15.10 32.09
N ILE A 106 29.31 16.30 31.59
CA ILE A 106 29.98 17.54 32.00
C ILE A 106 29.75 17.80 33.48
N LEU A 107 28.52 17.70 33.97
CA LEU A 107 28.17 17.95 35.37
C LEU A 107 28.81 16.93 36.31
N GLY A 108 28.85 15.65 35.95
CA GLY A 108 29.55 14.61 36.72
C GLY A 108 31.08 14.78 36.73
N SER A 109 31.63 15.43 35.70
CA SER A 109 33.06 15.75 35.60
C SER A 109 33.43 17.03 36.36
N GLN A 110 32.45 17.81 36.85
CA GLN A 110 32.75 19.00 37.61
C GLN A 110 33.34 18.61 38.97
N ARG A 111 34.56 19.08 39.20
CA ARG A 111 35.24 18.93 40.49
C ARG A 111 34.38 19.55 41.57
N ASN A 112 34.21 18.84 42.69
CA ASN A 112 33.46 19.37 43.82
C ASN A 112 34.05 20.75 44.18
N PRO A 113 33.27 21.84 44.22
CA PRO A 113 33.80 23.18 44.47
C PRO A 113 34.49 23.31 45.84
N ASN A 114 34.23 22.37 46.76
CA ASN A 114 34.89 22.30 48.06
C ASN A 114 36.14 21.39 48.06
N ASP A 115 36.40 20.65 46.98
CA ASP A 115 37.61 19.85 46.80
C ASP A 115 38.76 20.75 46.38
N LYS A 116 39.56 21.15 47.37
CA LYS A 116 40.79 21.93 47.17
C LYS A 116 42.01 21.06 46.81
N SER A 117 41.83 19.76 46.61
CA SER A 117 42.92 18.89 46.16
C SER A 117 43.46 19.41 44.83
N GLY A 118 44.78 19.57 44.72
CA GLY A 118 45.44 20.14 43.54
C GLY A 118 45.56 21.68 43.52
N LEU A 119 45.00 22.41 44.49
CA LEU A 119 45.31 23.84 44.71
C LEU A 119 46.47 24.04 45.72
N GLY A 120 47.21 22.97 46.04
CA GLY A 120 48.26 23.00 47.07
C GLY A 120 47.73 23.10 48.50
N PHE A 121 46.42 22.90 48.72
CA PHE A 121 45.82 22.92 50.04
C PHE A 121 46.02 21.54 50.70
N GLU A 122 47.05 21.41 51.53
CA GLU A 122 47.16 20.27 52.44
C GLU A 122 46.13 20.47 53.55
N ALA A 123 45.12 19.59 53.61
CA ALA A 123 44.26 19.54 54.78
C ALA A 123 45.17 19.29 55.99
N GLU A 124 45.09 20.14 57.02
CA GLU A 124 45.74 19.90 58.29
C GLU A 124 45.21 18.57 58.85
N SER A 125 45.90 17.48 58.50
CA SER A 125 45.65 16.20 59.12
C SER A 125 45.80 16.44 60.62
N SER A 126 44.75 16.10 61.35
CA SER A 126 44.68 16.16 62.80
C SER A 126 46.01 15.69 63.37
N ARG A 127 46.80 16.63 63.90
CA ARG A 127 48.07 16.36 64.60
C ARG A 127 47.76 15.50 65.82
N THR A 128 47.60 14.20 65.64
CA THR A 128 47.74 13.25 66.72
C THR A 128 49.22 13.23 67.08
N LYS A 129 49.55 13.99 68.12
CA LYS A 129 50.82 13.93 68.84
C LYS A 129 51.06 12.47 69.21
N LYS A 130 51.92 11.77 68.45
CA LYS A 130 52.45 10.47 68.87
C LYS A 130 53.35 10.72 70.07
N ASN A 131 52.91 10.27 71.24
CA ASN A 131 53.76 10.16 72.41
C ASN A 131 54.94 9.23 72.07
N LYS A 132 56.15 9.67 72.40
CA LYS A 132 57.36 8.85 72.33
C LYS A 132 57.23 7.73 73.36
N GLU A 133 56.91 6.52 72.92
CA GLU A 133 57.32 5.31 73.64
C GLU A 133 58.69 4.89 73.14
N VAL A 134 59.63 4.84 74.07
CA VAL A 134 60.97 4.28 73.88
C VAL A 134 60.83 2.77 73.93
N ILE A 135 61.03 2.09 72.80
CA ILE A 135 61.18 0.63 72.76
C ILE A 135 62.65 0.32 72.50
N VAL A 136 63.24 -0.46 73.41
CA VAL A 136 64.62 -0.93 73.41
C VAL A 136 64.69 -2.32 72.76
N GLY A 137 65.56 -2.50 71.75
CA GLY A 137 66.03 -3.78 71.19
C GLY A 137 64.96 -4.58 70.42
N VAL A 138 65.23 -5.30 69.33
CA VAL A 138 66.43 -6.04 68.89
C VAL A 138 66.38 -6.13 67.34
N ASN A 139 67.55 -6.25 66.72
CA ASN A 139 67.77 -6.48 65.29
C ASN A 139 67.03 -7.72 64.76
N ASP A 140 66.63 -7.69 63.48
CA ASP A 140 66.95 -8.73 62.49
C ASP A 140 66.55 -8.29 61.06
N ASP A 141 67.27 -8.88 60.11
CA ASP A 141 67.59 -8.46 58.75
C ASP A 141 66.52 -8.67 57.65
N ILE A 142 66.32 -7.62 56.80
CA ILE A 142 66.20 -7.57 55.30
C ILE A 142 65.03 -8.38 54.61
N PRO A 143 64.65 -8.18 53.32
CA PRO A 143 63.68 -7.20 52.80
C PRO A 143 62.61 -7.75 51.80
N GLU A 144 61.79 -6.84 51.27
CA GLU A 144 61.18 -6.80 49.91
C GLU A 144 60.17 -7.87 49.46
N GLY A 145 58.99 -7.43 48.99
CA GLY A 145 58.10 -8.29 48.21
C GLY A 145 56.70 -7.72 47.97
N ILE A 146 56.52 -7.12 46.81
CA ILE A 146 55.30 -6.52 46.26
C ILE A 146 54.28 -7.61 45.86
N ILE A 147 52.97 -7.33 45.85
CA ILE A 147 52.02 -7.47 44.72
C ILE A 147 50.56 -7.55 45.20
N ILE A 148 49.78 -6.59 44.72
CA ILE A 148 48.32 -6.48 44.72
C ILE A 148 47.75 -7.40 43.62
N GLN A 149 46.65 -8.11 43.88
CA GLN A 149 45.67 -8.42 42.83
C GLN A 149 44.30 -8.73 43.44
N THR A 150 43.36 -7.77 43.30
CA THR A 150 41.92 -8.02 43.42
C THR A 150 41.20 -7.36 42.26
N SER A 151 40.51 -8.17 41.47
CA SER A 151 39.31 -7.86 40.66
C SER A 151 38.88 -9.14 39.92
N PRO A 152 37.66 -9.22 39.34
CA PRO A 152 36.34 -9.08 39.95
C PRO A 152 35.47 -10.33 39.64
N GLN A 153 34.34 -10.53 40.32
CA GLN A 153 33.30 -11.43 39.80
C GLN A 153 31.98 -10.66 39.63
N THR A 154 31.65 -10.46 38.36
CA THR A 154 30.32 -10.25 37.81
C THR A 154 29.45 -11.48 38.04
N GLU A 155 28.21 -11.26 38.48
CA GLU A 155 27.00 -11.87 37.93
C GLU A 155 25.86 -10.84 37.96
#